data_AF-A0A382N6J1-F1
#
_entry.id   AF-A0A382N6J1-F1
#
_cell.length_a   1.000
_cell.length_b   1.000
_cell.length_c   1.000
_cell.angle_alpha   90.00
_cell.angle_beta   90.00
_cell.angle_gamma   90.00
#
_symmetry.space_group_name_H-M   'P 1'
#
loop_
_entity.id
_entity.type
_entity.pdbx_description
1 polymer ?
#
loop_
_entity_poly.entity_id
_entity_poly.type
_entity_poly.pdbx_seq_one_letter_code
_entity_poly.pdbx_strand_id
1 'polypeptide(L)'
;MFVDSVDIQIEAGSGGNGCVSFRREKFVPLGGPDGGDGGRGGSVFLRASNDLNTLVNFKYRPIHRAQRGSHGEGSNRTGKSGKDLYLDVPTGTIVFS
;
A
#
# COMPACT_ATOMS: atom_id res chain seq x y z
N MET A 1 -13.62 -21.61 -18.76
CA MET A 1 -13.37 -20.36 -19.54
C MET A 1 -11.90 -20.02 -19.37
N PHE A 2 -11.16 -19.87 -20.47
CA PHE A 2 -9.72 -19.56 -20.46
C PHE A 2 -9.55 -18.10 -20.89
N VAL A 3 -8.71 -17.37 -20.18
CA VAL A 3 -8.32 -15.99 -20.49
C VAL A 3 -6.80 -15.94 -20.49
N ASP A 4 -6.25 -15.54 -21.62
CA ASP A 4 -4.82 -15.42 -21.94
C ASP A 4 -4.33 -13.97 -21.92
N SER A 5 -5.20 -13.01 -22.22
CA SER A 5 -4.92 -11.57 -22.12
C SER A 5 -5.98 -10.85 -21.29
N VAL A 6 -5.54 -9.90 -20.45
CA VAL A 6 -6.42 -9.06 -19.64
C VAL A 6 -5.76 -7.73 -19.37
N ASP A 7 -6.55 -6.65 -19.43
CA ASP A 7 -6.13 -5.33 -19.00
C ASP A 7 -6.56 -5.11 -17.55
N ILE A 8 -5.62 -4.65 -16.72
CA ILE A 8 -5.86 -4.34 -15.32
C ILE A 8 -5.28 -2.97 -14.96
N GLN A 9 -5.93 -2.31 -14.03
CA GLN A 9 -5.48 -1.08 -13.41
C GLN A 9 -4.77 -1.41 -12.09
N ILE A 10 -3.49 -1.06 -12.03
CA ILE A 10 -2.65 -1.22 -10.85
C ILE A 10 -2.47 0.12 -10.15
N GLU A 11 -2.72 0.16 -8.85
CA GLU A 11 -2.48 1.33 -8.03
C GLU A 11 -1.66 0.98 -6.79
N ALA A 12 -0.52 1.66 -6.62
CA ALA A 12 0.23 1.59 -5.37
C ALA A 12 -0.56 2.28 -4.23
N GLY A 13 -0.24 1.89 -3.00
CA GLY A 13 -0.76 2.56 -1.82
C GLY A 13 -0.20 3.98 -1.74
N SER A 14 -1.06 4.94 -1.41
CA SER A 14 -0.56 6.29 -1.10
C SER A 14 0.18 6.30 0.24
N GLY A 15 1.08 7.26 0.41
CA GLY A 15 1.68 7.54 1.73
C GLY A 15 0.63 8.03 2.75
N GLY A 16 0.94 7.79 4.02
CA GLY A 16 0.28 8.47 5.11
C GLY A 16 0.76 9.92 5.20
N ASN A 17 -0.08 10.81 5.70
CA ASN A 17 0.33 12.18 6.02
C ASN A 17 1.06 12.21 7.36
N GLY A 18 2.04 13.10 7.51
CA GLY A 18 2.62 13.43 8.81
C GLY A 18 1.62 14.14 9.74
N CYS A 19 1.93 14.16 11.03
CA CYS A 19 1.14 14.82 12.05
C CYS A 19 1.80 16.14 12.47
N VAL A 20 1.00 17.19 12.65
CA VAL A 20 1.45 18.39 13.37
C VAL A 20 0.91 18.30 14.78
N SER A 21 1.78 18.06 15.75
CA SER A 21 1.44 17.93 17.16
C SER A 21 2.49 18.56 18.05
N PHE A 22 2.07 18.96 19.26
CA PHE A 22 2.93 19.52 20.28
C PHE A 22 2.66 18.84 21.62
N ARG A 23 3.72 18.58 22.39
CA ARG A 23 3.60 18.00 23.73
C ARG A 23 2.84 18.93 24.67
N ARG A 24 1.91 18.36 25.44
CA ARG A 24 1.13 19.09 26.46
C ARG A 24 1.26 18.38 27.79
N GLU A 25 1.99 18.99 28.71
CA GLU A 25 2.23 18.49 30.06
C GLU A 25 1.86 19.59 31.07
N LYS A 26 1.26 19.21 32.20
CA LYS A 26 0.63 20.13 33.16
C LYS A 26 1.54 21.26 33.68
N PHE A 27 2.86 21.04 33.68
CA PHE A 27 3.85 22.00 34.18
C PHE A 27 4.84 22.48 33.11
N VAL A 28 4.55 22.19 31.83
CA VAL A 28 5.38 22.61 30.69
C VAL A 28 4.56 23.56 29.81
N PRO A 29 4.76 24.88 29.91
CA PRO A 29 3.94 25.86 29.21
C PRO A 29 4.10 25.81 27.68
N LEU A 30 5.28 25.43 27.17
CA LEU A 30 5.55 25.25 25.74
C LEU A 30 6.27 23.93 25.52
N GLY A 31 5.50 22.86 25.32
CA GLY A 31 6.06 21.58 24.91
C GLY A 31 6.56 21.64 23.46
N GLY A 32 7.69 20.98 23.19
CA GLY A 32 8.23 20.87 21.84
C GLY A 32 7.31 20.11 20.89
N PRO A 33 7.57 20.20 19.56
CA PRO A 33 6.84 19.44 18.56
C PRO A 33 7.02 17.93 18.80
N ASP A 34 5.94 17.18 18.66
CA ASP A 34 5.93 15.71 18.77
C ASP A 34 5.04 15.05 17.72
N GLY A 35 4.92 15.67 16.55
CA GLY A 35 4.26 15.06 15.40
C GLY A 35 5.12 13.94 14.80
N GLY A 36 4.54 12.75 14.65
CA GLY A 36 5.17 11.66 13.90
C GLY A 36 4.97 11.76 12.39
N ASP A 37 5.82 11.06 11.63
CA ASP A 37 5.74 10.98 10.18
C ASP A 37 4.63 10.05 9.69
N GLY A 38 4.21 10.20 8.43
CA GLY A 38 3.32 9.24 7.78
C GLY A 38 4.04 7.97 7.33
N GLY A 39 3.33 6.85 7.37
CA GLY A 39 3.85 5.57 6.87
C GLY A 39 3.91 5.51 5.34
N ARG A 40 4.83 4.69 4.81
CA ARG A 40 4.91 4.43 3.36
C ARG A 40 3.65 3.69 2.89
N GLY A 41 3.17 3.99 1.68
CA GLY A 41 2.16 3.16 1.04
C GLY A 41 2.71 1.84 0.52
N GLY A 42 1.86 0.82 0.45
CA GLY A 42 2.23 -0.50 -0.07
C GLY A 42 2.53 -0.46 -1.56
N SER A 43 3.41 -1.35 -2.01
CA SER A 43 3.73 -1.56 -3.42
C SER A 43 2.87 -2.68 -3.99
N VAL A 44 2.75 -2.75 -5.32
CA VAL A 44 2.10 -3.87 -6.00
C VAL A 44 3.16 -4.68 -6.73
N PHE A 45 3.12 -5.99 -6.56
CA PHE A 45 4.04 -6.93 -7.19
C PHE A 45 3.26 -7.99 -7.94
N LEU A 46 3.69 -8.29 -9.17
CA LEU A 46 3.27 -9.49 -9.87
C LEU A 46 4.24 -10.62 -9.50
N ARG A 47 3.68 -11.76 -9.07
CA ARG A 47 4.47 -12.93 -8.67
C ARG A 47 4.07 -14.12 -9.54
N ALA A 48 5.05 -14.70 -10.22
CA ALA A 48 4.80 -15.90 -11.01
C ALA A 48 4.54 -17.10 -10.09
N SER A 49 3.48 -17.86 -10.37
CA SER A 49 3.13 -19.09 -9.65
C SER A 49 2.82 -20.21 -10.65
N ASN A 50 3.29 -21.41 -10.33
CA ASN A 50 2.99 -22.64 -11.08
C ASN A 50 1.58 -23.19 -10.78
N ASP A 51 0.93 -22.69 -9.72
CA ASP A 51 -0.39 -23.15 -9.30
C ASP A 51 -1.52 -22.52 -10.14
N LEU A 52 -1.18 -21.55 -11.00
CA LEU A 52 -2.11 -20.81 -11.84
C LEU A 52 -1.89 -21.11 -13.32
N ASN A 53 -2.97 -21.43 -14.02
CA ASN A 53 -2.96 -21.75 -15.44
C ASN A 53 -3.65 -20.68 -16.31
N THR A 54 -4.35 -19.70 -15.72
CA THR A 54 -5.13 -18.70 -16.48
C THR A 54 -5.24 -17.37 -15.74
N LEU A 55 -5.50 -16.29 -16.49
CA LEU A 55 -5.68 -14.93 -15.96
C LEU A 55 -7.13 -14.59 -15.59
N VAL A 56 -8.02 -15.59 -15.52
CA VAL A 56 -9.46 -15.39 -15.22
C VAL A 56 -9.68 -14.61 -13.92
N ASN A 57 -8.81 -14.76 -12.92
CA ASN A 57 -8.92 -14.06 -11.63
C ASN A 57 -8.89 -12.53 -11.77
N PHE A 58 -8.20 -12.02 -12.79
CA PHE A 58 -8.06 -10.59 -13.08
C PHE A 58 -9.26 -10.04 -13.86
N LYS A 59 -9.99 -10.88 -14.59
CA LYS A 59 -11.10 -10.44 -15.44
C LYS A 59 -12.26 -9.82 -14.64
N TYR A 60 -12.53 -10.33 -13.44
CA TYR A 60 -13.66 -9.86 -12.62
C TYR A 60 -13.29 -8.71 -11.68
N ARG A 61 -11.99 -8.46 -11.47
CA ARG A 61 -11.49 -7.41 -10.60
C ARG A 61 -10.45 -6.60 -11.36
N PRO A 62 -10.88 -5.64 -12.19
CA PRO A 62 -9.96 -4.89 -13.03
C PRO A 62 -9.04 -3.95 -12.23
N ILE A 63 -9.41 -3.56 -11.00
CA ILE A 63 -8.64 -2.62 -10.19
C ILE A 63 -7.99 -3.35 -9.00
N HIS A 64 -6.67 -3.22 -8.90
CA HIS A 64 -5.87 -3.77 -7.80
C HIS A 64 -5.09 -2.67 -7.11
N ARG A 65 -5.41 -2.41 -5.84
CA ARG A 65 -4.83 -1.32 -5.06
C ARG A 65 -4.10 -1.84 -3.82
N ALA A 66 -2.84 -1.46 -3.65
CA ALA A 66 -2.09 -1.75 -2.43
C ALA A 66 -2.54 -0.88 -1.25
N GLN A 67 -2.24 -1.31 -0.03
CA GLN A 67 -2.74 -0.64 1.17
C GLN A 67 -2.07 0.74 1.35
N ARG A 68 -2.86 1.75 1.71
CA ARG A 68 -2.33 3.06 2.10
C ARG A 68 -1.49 2.98 3.38
N GLY A 69 -0.43 3.78 3.47
CA GLY A 69 0.28 4.04 4.71
C GLY A 69 -0.60 4.78 5.73
N SER A 70 -0.40 4.48 7.02
CA SER A 70 -1.14 5.15 8.10
C SER A 70 -0.58 6.54 8.37
N HIS A 71 -1.41 7.43 8.89
CA HIS A 71 -0.96 8.76 9.31
C HIS A 71 0.00 8.68 10.49
N GLY A 72 0.88 9.68 10.61
CA GLY A 72 1.60 9.93 11.85
C GLY A 72 0.64 10.38 12.94
N GLU A 73 1.06 10.24 14.20
CA GLU A 73 0.31 10.68 15.37
C GLU A 73 1.22 11.50 16.30
N GLY A 74 0.60 12.16 17.29
CA GLY A 74 1.34 12.83 18.37
C GLY A 74 2.19 11.85 19.19
N SER A 75 3.05 12.40 20.04
CA SER A 75 4.07 11.66 20.80
C SER A 75 5.14 10.97 19.94
N ASN A 76 5.52 11.60 18.83
CA ASN A 76 6.52 11.12 17.86
C ASN A 76 6.20 9.74 17.29
N ARG A 77 4.91 9.43 17.11
CA ARG A 77 4.47 8.12 16.64
C ARG A 77 4.33 8.11 15.12
N THR A 78 5.31 7.51 14.45
CA THR A 78 5.28 7.33 12.99
C THR A 78 4.21 6.34 12.57
N GLY A 79 3.49 6.68 11.50
CA GLY A 79 2.46 5.84 10.91
C GLY A 79 3.01 4.54 10.35
N LYS A 80 2.22 3.46 10.47
CA LYS A 80 2.58 2.15 9.92
C LYS A 80 2.60 2.17 8.39
N SER A 81 3.57 1.47 7.81
CA SER A 81 3.59 1.22 6.37
C SER A 81 2.38 0.38 5.94
N GLY A 82 1.82 0.71 4.79
CA GLY A 82 0.79 -0.09 4.14
C GLY A 82 1.37 -1.42 3.67
N LYS A 83 0.57 -2.49 3.75
CA LYS A 83 0.91 -3.80 3.21
C LYS A 83 1.00 -3.78 1.68
N ASP A 84 2.04 -4.45 1.19
CA ASP A 84 2.19 -4.72 -0.23
C ASP A 84 1.09 -5.67 -0.73
N LEU A 85 0.75 -5.53 -2.01
CA LEU A 85 -0.20 -6.38 -2.69
C LEU A 85 0.56 -7.28 -3.67
N TYR A 86 0.47 -8.60 -3.46
CA TYR A 86 1.00 -9.60 -4.38
C TYR A 86 -0.14 -10.12 -5.25
N LEU A 87 0.06 -10.05 -6.56
CA LEU A 87 -0.85 -10.53 -7.58
C LEU A 87 -0.20 -11.74 -8.25
N ASP A 88 -0.71 -12.92 -7.95
CA ASP A 88 -0.18 -14.15 -8.51
C ASP A 88 -0.62 -14.31 -9.97
N VAL A 89 0.33 -14.57 -10.86
CA VAL A 89 0.11 -14.79 -12.30
C VAL A 89 0.72 -16.12 -12.74
N PRO A 90 0.20 -16.78 -13.79
CA PRO A 90 0.83 -17.96 -14.37
C PRO A 90 2.27 -17.70 -14.79
N THR A 91 3.14 -18.70 -14.66
CA THR A 91 4.48 -18.63 -15.24
C THR A 91 4.44 -18.43 -16.75
N GLY A 92 5.32 -17.57 -17.28
CA GLY A 92 5.32 -17.19 -18.70
C GLY A 92 4.41 -16.00 -19.03
N THR A 93 3.76 -15.39 -18.04
CA THR A 93 3.01 -14.14 -18.24
C THR A 93 3.97 -13.00 -18.64
N ILE A 94 3.64 -12.29 -19.72
CA ILE A 94 4.36 -11.10 -20.19
C ILE A 94 3.53 -9.88 -19.80
N VAL A 95 4.18 -8.84 -19.28
CA VAL A 95 3.53 -7.62 -18.79
C VAL A 95 3.86 -6.48 -19.73
N PHE A 96 2.83 -5.75 -20.15
CA PHE A 96 2.93 -4.55 -20.98
C PHE A 96 2.43 -3.33 -20.18
N SER A 97 2.98 -2.14 -20.46
CA SER A 97 2.65 -0.87 -19.81
C SER A 97 1.98 0.10 -20.76
#